data_AF-A0A8T1T715-F1
#
_entry.id   AF-A0A8T1T715-F1
#
_cell.length_a   1.000
_cell.length_b   1.000
_cell.length_c   1.000
_cell.angle_alpha   90.00
_cell.angle_beta   90.00
_cell.angle_gamma   90.00
#
_symmetry.space_group_name_H-M   'P 1'
#
loop_
_entity.id
_entity.type
_entity.pdbx_description
1 polymer ?
#
loop_
_entity_poly.entity_id
_entity_poly.type
_entity_poly.pdbx_seq_one_letter_code
_entity_poly.pdbx_strand_id
1 'polypeptide(L)'
;RWASLYSTLVPRPAGDISWRLLHGAVSTGVYLAQFTPVPEACPFCGERETLAHAYLQCARLQPLFQLLQNLLLRFWLHFSPHLFIHAHPIRGPTKSRDHLVNLLLAMAKVAIRNTREERLAGGGACDCGAVFRCFIRSRIRAEFLWAASAGSLDAFEEQWALSGVLCSVSPSGSLVLAL
;
A
#
# COMPACT_ATOMS: atom_id res chain seq x y z
N ARG A 1 -16.87 -7.04 4.85
CA ARG A 1 -16.05 -5.93 4.27
C ARG A 1 -14.84 -5.58 5.13
N TRP A 2 -14.99 -5.43 6.44
CA TRP A 2 -13.89 -5.16 7.39
C TRP A 2 -12.70 -6.14 7.32
N ALA A 3 -12.99 -7.44 7.16
CA ALA A 3 -11.96 -8.48 7.11
C ALA A 3 -10.91 -8.28 6.00
N SER A 4 -11.25 -7.63 4.89
CA SER A 4 -10.29 -7.32 3.82
C SER A 4 -9.38 -6.15 4.16
N LEU A 5 -9.89 -5.13 4.87
CA LEU A 5 -9.09 -3.97 5.29
C LEU A 5 -8.12 -4.31 6.41
N TYR A 6 -8.52 -5.23 7.29
CA TYR A 6 -7.75 -5.70 8.43
C TYR A 6 -7.31 -7.16 8.25
N SER A 7 -6.94 -7.51 7.02
CA SER A 7 -6.50 -8.86 6.69
C SER A 7 -5.21 -9.21 7.46
N THR A 8 -4.93 -10.50 7.66
CA THR A 8 -3.83 -10.99 8.51
C THR A 8 -2.47 -10.32 8.26
N LEU A 9 -2.13 -10.01 7.00
CA LEU A 9 -0.87 -9.37 6.67
C LEU A 9 -0.86 -7.86 6.81
N VAL A 10 -2.03 -7.21 6.88
CA VAL A 10 -2.16 -5.76 6.91
C VAL A 10 -1.92 -5.27 8.35
N PRO A 11 -0.88 -4.44 8.58
CA PRO A 11 -0.68 -3.83 9.89
C PRO A 11 -1.91 -2.98 10.27
N ARG A 12 -2.34 -3.02 11.54
CA ARG A 12 -3.52 -2.28 12.01
C ARG A 12 -3.51 -0.79 11.60
N PRO A 13 -2.41 -0.03 11.72
CA PRO A 13 -2.39 1.37 11.27
C PRO A 13 -2.65 1.54 9.77
N ALA A 14 -2.20 0.60 8.93
CA ALA A 14 -2.48 0.61 7.49
C ALA A 14 -3.94 0.25 7.19
N GLY A 15 -4.52 -0.65 7.99
CA GLY A 15 -5.95 -0.96 7.97
C GLY A 15 -6.80 0.26 8.33
N ASP A 16 -6.40 1.04 9.35
CA ASP A 16 -7.10 2.25 9.78
C ASP A 16 -7.09 3.33 8.70
N ILE A 17 -5.97 3.51 8.00
CA ILE A 17 -5.90 4.43 6.84
C ILE A 17 -6.85 3.96 5.74
N SER A 18 -6.87 2.65 5.46
CA SER A 18 -7.78 2.07 4.46
C SER A 18 -9.24 2.26 4.84
N TRP A 19 -9.57 2.11 6.13
CA TRP A 19 -10.90 2.36 6.67
C TRP A 19 -11.30 3.82 6.54
N ARG A 20 -10.43 4.75 6.95
CA ARG A 20 -10.68 6.19 6.83
C ARG A 20 -10.95 6.59 5.39
N LEU A 21 -10.16 6.08 4.44
CA LEU A 21 -10.37 6.34 3.02
C LEU A 21 -11.74 5.82 2.53
N LEU A 22 -12.10 4.58 2.90
CA LEU A 22 -13.39 3.99 2.52
C LEU A 22 -14.59 4.82 3.03
N HIS A 23 -14.47 5.39 4.21
CA HIS A 23 -15.53 6.16 4.86
C HIS A 23 -15.42 7.68 4.64
N GLY A 24 -14.47 8.14 3.83
CA GLY A 24 -14.22 9.56 3.60
C GLY A 24 -13.71 10.33 4.83
N ALA A 25 -13.27 9.64 5.87
CA ALA A 25 -12.77 10.20 7.13
C ALA A 25 -11.26 10.54 7.05
N VAL A 26 -10.84 11.20 5.96
CA VAL A 26 -9.45 11.61 5.73
C VAL A 26 -9.36 13.12 5.66
N SER A 27 -8.36 13.70 6.34
CA SER A 27 -8.08 15.13 6.32
C SER A 27 -7.51 15.56 4.97
N THR A 28 -8.35 16.18 4.15
CA THR A 28 -8.00 16.81 2.87
C THR A 28 -7.91 18.32 3.02
N GLY A 29 -7.28 19.04 2.08
CA GLY A 29 -7.23 20.50 2.08
C GLY A 29 -8.62 21.12 2.15
N VAL A 30 -9.57 20.63 1.32
CA VAL A 30 -10.98 21.08 1.35
C VAL A 30 -11.64 20.84 2.71
N TYR A 31 -11.33 19.72 3.37
CA TYR A 31 -11.88 19.44 4.71
C TYR A 31 -11.26 20.36 5.77
N LEU A 32 -9.94 20.52 5.77
CA LEU A 32 -9.23 21.31 6.78
C LEU A 32 -9.51 22.81 6.67
N ALA A 33 -9.72 23.32 5.46
CA ALA A 33 -10.05 24.73 5.21
C ALA A 33 -11.38 25.17 5.85
N GLN A 34 -12.27 24.23 6.19
CA GLN A 34 -13.52 24.52 6.90
C GLN A 34 -13.29 24.92 8.37
N PHE A 35 -12.15 24.53 8.95
CA PHE A 35 -11.86 24.68 10.38
C PHE A 35 -10.62 25.54 10.64
N THR A 36 -9.77 25.75 9.63
CA THR A 36 -8.48 26.44 9.77
C THR A 36 -8.15 27.22 8.50
N PRO A 37 -7.33 28.29 8.58
CA PRO A 37 -6.97 29.12 7.42
C PRO A 37 -5.89 28.46 6.54
N VAL A 38 -6.06 27.18 6.22
CA VAL A 38 -5.16 26.43 5.35
C VAL A 38 -5.68 26.45 3.90
N PRO A 39 -4.80 26.37 2.90
CA PRO A 39 -5.24 26.29 1.50
C PRO A 39 -6.06 25.02 1.24
N GLU A 40 -7.11 25.15 0.43
CA GLU A 40 -7.81 23.99 -0.15
C GLU A 40 -7.00 23.29 -1.24
N ALA A 41 -5.92 23.93 -1.70
CA ALA A 41 -5.08 23.46 -2.79
C ALA A 41 -4.19 22.29 -2.38
N CYS A 42 -3.98 21.38 -3.33
CA CYS A 42 -3.08 20.25 -3.20
C CYS A 42 -1.63 20.76 -3.12
N PRO A 43 -0.84 20.35 -2.11
CA PRO A 43 0.52 20.86 -1.90
C PRO A 43 1.53 20.37 -2.94
N PHE A 44 1.08 19.57 -3.92
CA PHE A 44 1.89 19.02 -5.00
C PHE A 44 1.59 19.64 -6.37
N CYS A 45 0.34 19.99 -6.66
CA CYS A 45 -0.07 20.44 -8.00
C CYS A 45 -0.97 21.67 -8.01
N GLY A 46 -1.36 22.21 -6.85
CA GLY A 46 -2.19 23.43 -6.75
C GLY A 46 -3.69 23.21 -6.98
N GLU A 47 -4.09 22.09 -7.59
CA GLU A 47 -5.51 21.75 -7.78
C GLU A 47 -6.26 21.60 -6.46
N ARG A 48 -7.58 21.81 -6.47
CA ARG A 48 -8.42 21.65 -5.27
C ARG A 48 -8.33 20.23 -4.70
N GLU A 49 -7.85 20.11 -3.47
CA GLU A 49 -7.55 18.82 -2.84
C GLU A 49 -8.80 18.17 -2.23
N THR A 50 -9.55 17.46 -3.06
CA THR A 50 -10.62 16.56 -2.62
C THR A 50 -10.07 15.20 -2.17
N LEU A 51 -10.91 14.34 -1.61
CA LEU A 51 -10.52 12.95 -1.28
C LEU A 51 -10.06 12.18 -2.53
N ALA A 52 -10.82 12.30 -3.62
CA ALA A 52 -10.48 11.67 -4.90
C ALA A 52 -9.15 12.23 -5.44
N HIS A 53 -8.92 13.54 -5.32
CA HIS A 53 -7.67 14.14 -5.70
C HIS A 53 -6.50 13.57 -4.90
N ALA A 54 -6.58 13.62 -3.57
CA ALA A 54 -5.50 13.24 -2.66
C ALA A 54 -5.07 11.76 -2.80
N TYR A 55 -5.99 10.86 -3.15
CA TYR A 55 -5.76 9.42 -3.16
C TYR A 55 -5.89 8.73 -4.52
N LEU A 56 -6.37 9.37 -5.58
CA LEU A 56 -6.61 8.71 -6.87
C LEU A 56 -6.23 9.55 -8.09
N GLN A 57 -6.43 10.88 -8.06
CA GLN A 57 -6.35 11.70 -9.28
C GLN A 57 -5.10 12.59 -9.34
N CYS A 58 -4.42 12.84 -8.23
CA CYS A 58 -3.22 13.68 -8.24
C CYS A 58 -2.14 13.05 -9.15
N ALA A 59 -1.59 13.84 -10.09
CA ALA A 59 -0.60 13.39 -11.07
C ALA A 59 0.63 12.72 -10.42
N ARG A 60 1.00 13.15 -9.20
CA ARG A 60 2.11 12.56 -8.43
C ARG A 60 1.95 11.06 -8.16
N LEU A 61 0.72 10.54 -8.21
CA LEU A 61 0.40 9.15 -7.88
C LEU A 61 0.55 8.20 -9.08
N GLN A 62 0.69 8.73 -10.29
CA GLN A 62 0.78 7.92 -11.52
C GLN A 62 1.89 6.87 -11.46
N PRO A 63 3.13 7.18 -11.02
CA PRO A 63 4.18 6.16 -10.92
C PRO A 63 3.84 5.01 -9.94
N LEU A 64 3.15 5.34 -8.83
CA LEU A 64 2.71 4.33 -7.87
C LEU A 64 1.59 3.45 -8.45
N PHE A 65 0.62 4.03 -9.16
CA PHE A 65 -0.46 3.25 -9.75
C PHE A 65 0.01 2.37 -10.90
N GLN A 66 0.96 2.84 -11.71
CA GLN A 66 1.60 1.99 -12.72
C GLN A 66 2.32 0.79 -12.07
N LEU A 67 3.03 1.03 -10.97
CA LEU A 67 3.67 -0.05 -10.21
C LEU A 67 2.63 -1.04 -9.65
N LEU A 68 1.56 -0.55 -9.01
CA LEU A 68 0.50 -1.41 -8.49
C LEU A 68 -0.18 -2.21 -9.59
N GLN A 69 -0.45 -1.60 -10.74
CA GLN A 69 -1.03 -2.29 -11.89
C GLN A 69 -0.13 -3.44 -12.35
N ASN A 70 1.17 -3.19 -12.52
CA ASN A 70 2.13 -4.22 -12.92
C ASN A 70 2.19 -5.37 -11.90
N LEU A 71 2.15 -5.08 -10.59
CA LEU A 71 2.15 -6.11 -9.56
C LEU A 71 0.87 -6.92 -9.52
N LEU A 72 -0.28 -6.25 -9.60
CA LEU A 72 -1.58 -6.93 -9.56
C LEU A 72 -1.80 -7.81 -10.79
N LEU A 73 -1.29 -7.42 -11.96
CA LEU A 73 -1.34 -8.26 -13.16
C LEU A 73 -0.59 -9.58 -12.97
N ARG A 74 0.52 -9.59 -12.21
CA ARG A 74 1.24 -10.82 -11.85
C ARG A 74 0.45 -11.73 -10.91
N PHE A 75 -0.56 -11.19 -10.23
CA PHE A 75 -1.57 -11.94 -9.47
C PHE A 75 -2.86 -12.21 -10.26
N TRP A 76 -2.86 -11.95 -11.57
CA TRP A 76 -4.03 -12.05 -12.46
C TRP A 76 -5.19 -11.14 -12.05
N LEU A 77 -4.87 -9.96 -11.51
CA LEU A 77 -5.83 -8.94 -11.08
C LEU A 77 -5.60 -7.62 -11.81
N HIS A 78 -6.68 -6.93 -12.11
CA HIS A 78 -6.63 -5.60 -12.71
C HIS A 78 -6.74 -4.54 -11.62
N PHE A 79 -5.84 -3.55 -11.66
CA PHE A 79 -5.98 -2.38 -10.81
C PHE A 79 -7.25 -1.60 -11.20
N SER A 80 -7.98 -1.12 -10.19
CA SER A 80 -9.07 -0.17 -10.38
C SER A 80 -9.20 0.71 -9.13
N PRO A 81 -9.74 1.93 -9.24
CA PRO A 81 -10.07 2.76 -8.08
C PRO A 81 -10.98 2.04 -7.09
N HIS A 82 -11.96 1.27 -7.59
CA HIS A 82 -12.86 0.48 -6.74
C HIS A 82 -12.09 -0.57 -5.93
N LEU A 83 -11.20 -1.35 -6.56
CA LEU A 83 -10.34 -2.30 -5.87
C LEU A 83 -9.45 -1.59 -4.83
N PHE A 84 -8.87 -0.46 -5.20
CA PHE A 84 -8.01 0.31 -4.31
C PHE A 84 -8.75 0.78 -3.06
N ILE A 85 -9.95 1.35 -3.20
CA ILE A 85 -10.75 1.83 -2.07
C ILE A 85 -11.26 0.67 -1.22
N HIS A 86 -11.91 -0.34 -1.83
CA HIS A 86 -12.66 -1.37 -1.13
C HIS A 86 -11.83 -2.59 -0.69
N ALA A 87 -10.58 -2.69 -1.14
CA ALA A 87 -9.72 -3.87 -1.00
C ALA A 87 -10.27 -5.12 -1.72
N HIS A 88 -9.45 -6.16 -1.79
CA HIS A 88 -9.80 -7.43 -2.42
C HIS A 88 -10.55 -8.35 -1.43
N PRO A 89 -11.67 -8.96 -1.82
CA PRO A 89 -12.33 -9.98 -1.02
C PRO A 89 -11.40 -11.17 -0.79
N ILE A 90 -11.31 -11.66 0.44
CA ILE A 90 -10.49 -12.82 0.77
C ILE A 90 -11.33 -14.07 0.53
N ARG A 91 -10.80 -15.01 -0.28
CA ARG A 91 -11.45 -16.29 -0.59
C ARG A 91 -10.56 -17.44 -0.13
N GLY A 92 -11.17 -18.52 0.36
CA GLY A 92 -10.45 -19.68 0.93
C GLY A 92 -9.33 -20.23 0.03
N PRO A 93 -9.60 -20.56 -1.25
CA PRO A 93 -8.59 -21.16 -2.14
C PRO A 93 -7.43 -20.24 -2.54
N THR A 94 -7.61 -18.92 -2.43
CA THR A 94 -6.63 -17.91 -2.89
C THR A 94 -6.16 -17.01 -1.74
N LYS A 95 -6.35 -17.46 -0.50
CA LYS A 95 -6.22 -16.63 0.69
C LYS A 95 -4.85 -15.96 0.81
N SER A 96 -3.75 -16.68 0.55
CA SER A 96 -2.40 -16.12 0.61
C SER A 96 -2.21 -14.97 -0.39
N ARG A 97 -2.66 -15.15 -1.64
CA ARG A 97 -2.67 -14.12 -2.67
C ARG A 97 -3.51 -12.93 -2.25
N ASP A 98 -4.73 -13.17 -1.77
CA ASP A 98 -5.68 -12.12 -1.42
C ASP A 98 -5.16 -11.27 -0.24
N HIS A 99 -4.47 -11.90 0.71
CA HIS A 99 -3.78 -11.20 1.79
C HIS A 99 -2.63 -10.32 1.29
N LEU A 100 -1.78 -10.82 0.38
CA LEU A 100 -0.72 -10.00 -0.21
C LEU A 100 -1.27 -8.82 -1.00
N VAL A 101 -2.31 -9.05 -1.80
CA VAL A 101 -2.99 -7.98 -2.55
C VAL A 101 -3.49 -6.91 -1.58
N ASN A 102 -4.16 -7.30 -0.49
CA ASN A 102 -4.65 -6.35 0.50
C ASN A 102 -3.53 -5.62 1.24
N LEU A 103 -2.41 -6.29 1.51
CA LEU A 103 -1.20 -5.64 2.03
C LEU A 103 -0.68 -4.58 1.06
N LEU A 104 -0.52 -4.90 -0.22
CA LEU A 104 -0.02 -3.96 -1.22
C LEU A 104 -0.93 -2.72 -1.34
N LEU A 105 -2.25 -2.93 -1.39
CA LEU A 105 -3.21 -1.83 -1.44
C LEU A 105 -3.17 -0.97 -0.18
N ALA A 106 -3.06 -1.58 1.00
CA ALA A 106 -2.99 -0.86 2.27
C ALA A 106 -1.69 -0.05 2.39
N MET A 107 -0.54 -0.66 2.09
CA MET A 107 0.76 0.02 2.18
C MET A 107 0.92 1.13 1.15
N ALA A 108 0.29 1.00 -0.03
CA ALA A 108 0.22 2.10 -0.99
C ALA A 108 -0.52 3.31 -0.41
N LYS A 109 -1.66 3.12 0.27
CA LYS A 109 -2.37 4.22 0.96
C LYS A 109 -1.52 4.85 2.06
N VAL A 110 -0.75 4.05 2.80
CA VAL A 110 0.20 4.57 3.80
C VAL A 110 1.28 5.42 3.13
N ALA A 111 1.85 4.98 2.01
CA ALA A 111 2.84 5.76 1.27
C ALA A 111 2.25 7.09 0.76
N ILE A 112 1.02 7.08 0.26
CA ILE A 112 0.29 8.29 -0.17
C ILE A 112 0.12 9.27 0.98
N ARG A 113 -0.32 8.78 2.14
CA ARG A 113 -0.50 9.59 3.35
C ARG A 113 0.83 10.16 3.83
N ASN A 114 1.86 9.33 4.01
CA ASN A 114 3.13 9.75 4.59
C ASN A 114 3.86 10.77 3.70
N THR A 115 3.87 10.56 2.38
CA THR A 115 4.46 11.54 1.45
C THR A 115 3.71 12.87 1.46
N ARG A 116 2.38 12.85 1.66
CA ARG A 116 1.57 14.07 1.83
C ARG A 116 1.88 14.78 3.15
N GLU A 117 1.93 14.04 4.25
CA GLU A 117 2.23 14.61 5.57
C GLU A 117 3.63 15.23 5.61
N GLU A 118 4.63 14.56 5.03
CA GLU A 118 5.98 15.09 4.89
C GLU A 118 5.99 16.40 4.09
N ARG A 119 5.27 16.45 2.97
CA ARG A 119 5.16 17.66 2.16
C ARG A 119 4.51 18.82 2.91
N LEU A 120 3.47 18.53 3.69
CA LEU A 120 2.78 19.53 4.51
C LEU A 120 3.66 20.03 5.68
N ALA A 121 4.56 19.19 6.19
CA ALA A 121 5.53 19.57 7.20
C ALA A 121 6.70 20.43 6.65
N GLY A 122 6.66 20.81 5.37
CA GLY A 122 7.74 21.57 4.71
C GLY A 122 8.86 20.69 4.14
N GLY A 123 8.70 19.37 4.19
CA GLY A 123 9.62 18.43 3.57
C GLY A 123 9.65 18.51 2.04
N GLY A 124 10.70 17.93 1.46
CA GLY A 124 10.86 17.82 0.02
C GLY A 124 9.80 16.94 -0.64
N ALA A 125 9.64 17.07 -1.96
CA ALA A 125 8.80 16.14 -2.72
C ALA A 125 9.42 14.73 -2.65
N CYS A 126 8.69 13.78 -2.05
CA CYS A 126 9.12 12.40 -1.92
C CYS A 126 8.41 11.51 -2.95
N ASP A 127 9.16 10.64 -3.63
CA ASP A 127 8.62 9.68 -4.58
C ASP A 127 7.77 8.63 -3.84
N CYS A 128 6.46 8.69 -4.07
CA CYS A 128 5.50 7.81 -3.42
C CYS A 128 5.71 6.33 -3.74
N GLY A 129 6.15 6.01 -4.97
CA GLY A 129 6.49 4.65 -5.38
C GLY A 129 7.75 4.14 -4.68
N ALA A 130 8.75 4.99 -4.46
CA ALA A 130 9.96 4.64 -3.72
C ALA A 130 9.65 4.35 -2.24
N VAL A 131 8.83 5.19 -1.59
CA VAL A 131 8.37 4.96 -0.21
C VAL A 131 7.60 3.66 -0.10
N PHE A 132 6.68 3.41 -1.03
CA PHE A 132 5.94 2.15 -1.10
C PHE A 132 6.86 0.94 -1.24
N ARG A 133 7.83 0.96 -2.17
CA ARG A 133 8.83 -0.11 -2.32
C ARG A 133 9.62 -0.34 -1.05
N CYS A 134 10.04 0.74 -0.39
CA CYS A 134 10.76 0.66 0.89
C CYS A 134 9.92 -0.06 1.95
N PHE A 135 8.64 0.29 2.09
CA PHE A 135 7.73 -0.37 3.04
C PHE A 135 7.58 -1.87 2.76
N ILE A 136 7.35 -2.25 1.51
CA ILE A 136 7.17 -3.66 1.16
C ILE A 136 8.48 -4.45 1.35
N ARG A 137 9.62 -3.94 0.87
CA ARG A 137 10.93 -4.59 1.04
C ARG A 137 11.29 -4.78 2.51
N SER A 138 11.09 -3.74 3.33
CA SER A 138 11.36 -3.81 4.78
C SER A 138 10.45 -4.83 5.47
N ARG A 139 9.17 -4.89 5.09
CA ARG A 139 8.23 -5.87 5.62
C ARG A 139 8.63 -7.30 5.26
N ILE A 140 8.95 -7.58 3.99
CA ILE A 140 9.38 -8.90 3.53
C ILE A 140 10.67 -9.32 4.25
N ARG A 141 11.64 -8.43 4.39
CA ARG A 141 12.90 -8.72 5.11
C ARG A 141 12.63 -9.10 6.57
N ALA A 142 11.78 -8.36 7.26
CA ALA A 142 11.46 -8.67 8.66
C ALA A 142 10.80 -10.05 8.80
N GLU A 143 9.88 -10.38 7.91
CA GLU A 143 9.17 -11.67 7.91
C GLU A 143 10.10 -12.83 7.52
N PHE A 144 10.99 -12.61 6.56
CA PHE A 144 12.02 -13.58 6.19
C PHE A 144 12.98 -13.87 7.34
N LEU A 145 13.50 -12.83 8.01
CA LEU A 145 14.41 -12.98 9.14
C LEU A 145 13.74 -13.74 10.29
N TRP A 146 12.47 -13.45 10.56
CA TRP A 146 11.69 -14.19 11.54
C TRP A 146 11.53 -15.65 11.15
N ALA A 147 11.12 -15.93 9.91
CA ALA A 147 10.93 -17.30 9.42
C ALA A 147 12.24 -18.11 9.41
N ALA A 148 13.36 -17.51 8.99
CA ALA A 148 14.68 -18.12 9.06
C ALA A 148 15.06 -18.48 10.49
N SER A 149 14.81 -17.58 11.46
CA SER A 149 15.08 -17.84 12.87
C SER A 149 14.18 -18.93 13.48
N ALA A 150 12.96 -19.07 12.99
CA ALA A 150 11.97 -20.04 13.44
C ALA A 150 12.05 -21.38 12.70
N GLY A 151 12.94 -21.52 11.72
CA GLY A 151 13.03 -22.71 10.86
C GLY A 151 11.79 -22.95 9.99
N SER A 152 11.06 -21.88 9.65
CA SER A 152 9.75 -21.94 8.97
C SER A 152 9.77 -21.30 7.57
N LEU A 153 10.86 -21.47 6.83
CA LEU A 153 11.03 -20.90 5.49
C LEU A 153 9.97 -21.38 4.49
N ASP A 154 9.53 -22.64 4.58
CA ASP A 154 8.47 -23.16 3.71
C ASP A 154 7.17 -22.35 3.84
N ALA A 155 6.75 -22.07 5.08
CA ALA A 155 5.57 -21.26 5.36
C ALA A 155 5.74 -19.79 4.90
N PHE A 156 6.97 -19.27 4.97
CA PHE A 156 7.27 -17.95 4.41
C PHE A 156 7.12 -17.95 2.89
N GLU A 157 7.65 -18.95 2.18
CA GLU A 157 7.55 -19.05 0.73
C GLU A 157 6.09 -19.18 0.25
N GLU A 158 5.30 -20.02 0.91
CA GLU A 158 3.87 -20.19 0.65
C GLU A 158 3.08 -18.87 0.78
N GLN A 159 3.46 -18.01 1.72
CA GLN A 159 2.74 -16.76 1.97
C GLN A 159 3.30 -15.55 1.21
N TRP A 160 4.62 -15.43 1.06
CA TRP A 160 5.28 -14.20 0.59
C TRP A 160 5.89 -14.32 -0.80
N ALA A 161 6.39 -15.49 -1.19
CA ALA A 161 7.06 -15.63 -2.48
C ALA A 161 6.06 -15.71 -3.64
N LEU A 162 4.96 -16.49 -3.47
CA LEU A 162 3.88 -16.73 -4.43
C LEU A 162 4.30 -16.56 -5.89
N SER A 163 4.96 -17.57 -6.47
CA SER A 163 5.48 -17.55 -7.85
C SER A 163 6.52 -16.46 -8.13
N GLY A 164 7.29 -16.04 -7.11
CA GLY A 164 8.35 -15.05 -7.27
C GLY A 164 7.85 -13.62 -7.49
N VAL A 165 6.59 -13.31 -7.12
CA VAL A 165 6.00 -11.99 -7.42
C VAL A 165 6.68 -10.88 -6.64
N LEU A 166 6.82 -11.04 -5.33
CA LEU A 166 7.45 -10.05 -4.47
C LEU A 166 8.87 -10.44 -4.07
N CYS A 167 9.11 -11.73 -3.88
CA CYS A 167 10.39 -12.29 -3.49
C CYS A 167 10.47 -13.80 -3.80
N SER A 168 11.64 -14.38 -3.64
CA SER A 168 11.88 -15.83 -3.61
C SER A 168 12.99 -16.16 -2.61
N VAL A 169 13.11 -17.42 -2.19
CA VAL A 169 14.26 -17.90 -1.44
C VAL A 169 15.17 -18.66 -2.40
N SER A 170 16.47 -18.38 -2.37
CA SER A 170 17.45 -19.07 -3.20
C SER A 170 17.71 -20.49 -2.67
N PRO A 171 18.32 -21.39 -3.48
CA PRO A 171 18.75 -22.70 -2.98
C PRO A 171 19.70 -22.64 -1.79
N SER A 172 20.42 -21.53 -1.61
CA SER A 172 21.29 -21.27 -0.46
C SER A 172 20.53 -20.77 0.78
N GLY A 173 19.20 -20.73 0.74
CA GLY A 173 18.36 -20.21 1.82
C GLY A 173 18.39 -18.68 1.96
N SER A 174 18.75 -17.94 0.90
CA SER A 174 18.88 -16.48 0.94
C SER A 174 17.69 -15.78 0.29
N LEU A 175 17.23 -14.66 0.87
CA LEU A 175 16.13 -13.87 0.32
C LEU A 175 16.54 -13.11 -0.95
N VAL A 176 15.76 -13.26 -2.02
CA VAL A 176 15.85 -12.48 -3.26
C VAL A 176 14.58 -11.63 -3.41
N LEU A 177 14.74 -10.31 -3.53
CA LEU A 177 13.62 -9.38 -3.71
C LEU A 177 13.38 -9.12 -5.21
N ALA A 178 12.12 -9.14 -5.63
CA ALA A 178 11.70 -8.90 -7.03
C ALA A 178 11.00 -7.55 -7.25
N LEU A 179 10.77 -6.79 -6.17
CA LEU A 179 10.18 -5.45 -6.15
C LEU A 179 11.26 -4.40 -5.93
#